data_AF-A0A2M7GBU7-F1
#
_entry.id   AF-A0A2M7GBU7-F1
#
_cell.length_a   1.000
_cell.length_b   1.000
_cell.length_c   1.000
_cell.angle_alpha   90.00
_cell.angle_beta   90.00
_cell.angle_gamma   90.00
#
_symmetry.space_group_name_H-M   'P 1'
#
loop_
_entity.id
_entity.type
_entity.pdbx_description
1 polymer ?
#
loop_
_entity_poly.entity_id
_entity_poly.type
_entity_poly.pdbx_seq_one_letter_code
_entity_poly.pdbx_strand_id
1 'polypeptide(L)'
;MMALDNRQIRPPSFSAMVGIVIGLAVLIFASASVVIVPAGERAVIFDNFRGVLPGVRGEGMTFVMPFVQKAIKYDVKTQTFNVGTTDAEQTTGGYNEAAIEARTADGQTVQVELSVRFQPMEAELSKLHQEVGPSYVYKIIIPEIRSVIRTVVALYNVMDVYSSKRLEIQKQMDTSLRTSFKKYYIHLNEVLIRNTRFSEEFQKAIEAKQVALQDAQRMQYVLQKEKQEKARKIIEAEGEAKSMEIRGHALAANPRLIQYEYVQKLTPGVKAVITDQKTIMNFSSLFDSKAP
;
A
#
# COMPACT_ATOMS: atom_id res chain seq x y z
N MET A 1 72.86 -9.25 55.54
CA MET A 1 72.60 -8.53 54.26
C MET A 1 72.52 -9.57 53.16
N MET A 2 71.32 -9.78 52.62
CA MET A 2 71.02 -10.76 51.57
C MET A 2 71.83 -10.47 50.31
N ALA A 3 72.61 -11.45 49.87
CA ALA A 3 73.24 -11.45 48.56
C ALA A 3 72.13 -11.54 47.49
N LEU A 4 72.06 -10.54 46.63
CA LEU A 4 71.19 -10.55 45.45
C LEU A 4 71.72 -11.63 44.50
N ASP A 5 70.95 -12.71 44.37
CA ASP A 5 71.12 -13.76 43.37
C ASP A 5 70.95 -13.14 41.97
N ASN A 6 72.07 -12.74 41.38
CA ASN A 6 72.14 -12.21 40.03
C ASN A 6 71.98 -13.36 39.03
N ARG A 7 70.74 -13.80 38.81
CA ARG A 7 70.39 -14.78 37.77
C ARG A 7 70.71 -14.19 36.39
N GLN A 8 71.89 -14.52 35.89
CA GLN A 8 72.26 -14.32 34.49
C GLN A 8 71.25 -15.03 33.60
N ILE A 9 70.40 -14.25 32.93
CA ILE A 9 69.53 -14.74 31.87
C ILE A 9 70.44 -15.08 30.69
N ARG A 10 70.83 -16.35 30.57
CA ARG A 10 71.57 -16.83 29.40
C ARG A 10 70.70 -16.62 28.15
N PRO A 11 71.21 -16.02 27.07
CA PRO A 11 70.42 -15.89 25.85
C PRO A 11 70.03 -17.29 25.36
N PRO A 12 68.78 -17.47 24.88
CA PRO A 12 68.32 -18.77 24.41
C PRO A 12 69.28 -19.29 23.33
N SER A 13 69.57 -20.59 23.35
CA SER A 13 70.37 -21.22 22.30
C SER A 13 69.70 -21.00 20.93
N PHE A 14 70.49 -20.94 19.85
CA PHE A 14 69.95 -20.78 18.50
C PHE A 14 68.86 -21.82 18.17
N SER A 15 69.01 -23.05 18.66
CA SER A 15 67.99 -24.12 18.56
C SER A 15 66.71 -23.82 19.33
N ALA A 16 66.80 -23.22 20.53
CA ALA A 16 65.64 -22.80 21.30
C ALA A 16 64.91 -21.63 20.63
N MET A 17 65.65 -20.70 20.03
CA MET A 17 65.07 -19.57 19.27
C MET A 17 64.34 -20.05 18.02
N VAL A 18 64.91 -21.00 17.27
CA VAL A 18 64.26 -21.64 16.11
C VAL A 18 63.00 -22.41 16.53
N GLY A 19 63.05 -23.15 17.65
CA GLY A 19 61.89 -23.85 18.19
C GLY A 19 60.74 -22.93 18.57
N ILE A 20 61.04 -21.77 19.18
CA ILE A 20 60.04 -20.75 19.51
C ILE A 20 59.42 -20.16 18.24
N VAL A 21 60.22 -19.83 17.23
CA VAL A 21 59.70 -19.27 15.96
C VAL A 21 58.78 -20.26 15.25
N ILE A 22 59.17 -21.53 15.18
CA ILE A 22 58.33 -22.58 14.58
C ILE A 22 57.05 -22.79 15.39
N GLY A 23 57.15 -22.85 16.71
CA GLY A 23 55.99 -22.98 17.59
C GLY A 23 54.99 -21.83 17.44
N LEU A 24 55.49 -20.60 17.33
CA LEU A 24 54.68 -19.40 17.15
C LEU A 24 54.05 -19.37 15.75
N ALA A 25 54.78 -19.79 14.71
CA ALA A 25 54.25 -19.94 13.35
C ALA A 25 53.14 -20.99 13.27
N VAL A 26 53.29 -22.14 13.93
CA VAL A 26 52.25 -23.19 14.01
C VAL A 26 51.01 -22.67 14.73
N LEU A 27 51.17 -21.89 15.79
CA LEU A 27 50.07 -21.33 16.58
C LEU A 27 49.30 -20.24 15.80
N ILE A 28 50.02 -19.38 15.06
CA ILE A 28 49.42 -18.43 14.12
C ILE A 28 48.67 -19.18 13.01
N PHE A 29 49.26 -20.23 12.46
CA PHE A 29 48.63 -21.04 11.41
C PHE A 29 47.35 -21.73 11.92
N ALA A 30 47.40 -22.34 13.11
CA ALA A 30 46.25 -23.00 13.71
C ALA A 30 45.11 -22.03 14.03
N SER A 31 45.43 -20.85 14.57
CA SER A 31 44.42 -19.83 14.86
C SER A 31 43.80 -19.23 13.59
N ALA A 32 44.59 -19.00 12.54
CA ALA A 32 44.10 -18.52 11.24
C ALA A 32 43.33 -19.58 10.43
N SER A 33 43.43 -20.86 10.81
CA SER A 33 42.74 -21.96 10.11
C SER A 33 41.27 -22.10 10.49
N VAL A 34 40.81 -21.42 11.54
CA VAL A 34 39.44 -21.53 12.04
C VAL A 34 38.70 -20.24 11.74
N VAL A 35 37.66 -20.32 10.92
CA VAL A 35 36.74 -19.21 10.64
C VAL A 35 35.37 -19.53 11.23
N ILE A 36 34.85 -18.60 12.02
CA ILE A 36 33.49 -18.71 12.56
C ILE A 36 32.52 -18.03 11.59
N VAL A 37 31.54 -18.81 11.13
CA VAL A 37 30.41 -18.35 10.32
C VAL A 37 29.24 -18.08 11.27
N PRO A 38 28.72 -16.85 11.33
CA PRO A 38 27.61 -16.53 12.23
C PRO A 38 26.32 -17.21 11.78
N ALA A 39 25.32 -17.24 12.67
CA ALA A 39 24.03 -17.87 12.40
C ALA A 39 23.30 -17.18 11.24
N GLY A 40 22.68 -17.97 10.37
CA GLY A 40 21.98 -17.47 9.17
C GLY A 40 22.90 -17.00 8.04
N GLU A 41 24.21 -17.21 8.15
CA GLU A 41 25.16 -17.05 7.06
C GLU A 41 25.70 -18.42 6.61
N ARG A 42 26.15 -18.46 5.35
CA ARG A 42 26.83 -19.61 4.76
C ARG A 42 28.14 -19.15 4.12
N ALA A 43 29.18 -19.97 4.21
CA ALA A 43 30.48 -19.63 3.65
C ALA A 43 30.79 -20.45 2.38
N VAL A 44 31.13 -19.74 1.31
CA VAL A 44 31.70 -20.33 0.10
C VAL A 44 33.22 -20.26 0.22
N ILE A 45 33.89 -21.39 -0.02
CA ILE A 45 35.34 -21.48 0.07
C ILE A 45 35.95 -21.27 -1.30
N PHE A 46 36.73 -20.20 -1.43
CA PHE A 46 37.57 -19.92 -2.58
C PHE A 46 39.00 -20.41 -2.31
N ASP A 47 39.48 -21.34 -3.11
CA ASP A 47 40.85 -21.85 -3.07
C ASP A 47 41.67 -21.14 -4.17
N ASN A 48 42.81 -20.56 -3.79
CA ASN A 48 43.67 -19.84 -4.74
C ASN A 48 44.23 -20.74 -5.87
N PHE A 49 44.29 -22.07 -5.66
CA PHE A 49 44.80 -23.01 -6.68
C PHE A 49 43.69 -23.70 -7.48
N ARG A 50 42.55 -24.00 -6.84
CA ARG A 50 41.45 -24.79 -7.44
C ARG A 50 40.21 -23.95 -7.78
N GLY A 51 40.22 -22.67 -7.44
CA GLY A 51 39.07 -21.78 -7.57
C GLY A 51 37.99 -22.09 -6.53
N VAL A 52 36.73 -21.91 -6.89
CA VAL A 52 35.60 -22.08 -5.96
C VAL A 52 35.30 -23.55 -5.76
N LEU A 53 35.36 -24.01 -4.51
CA LEU A 53 35.09 -25.40 -4.17
C LEU A 53 33.59 -25.73 -4.28
N PRO A 54 33.24 -26.94 -4.74
CA PRO A 54 31.85 -27.41 -4.72
C PRO A 54 31.43 -27.66 -3.27
N GLY A 55 30.30 -27.08 -2.89
CA GLY A 55 29.74 -27.22 -1.56
C GLY A 55 29.90 -25.97 -0.70
N VAL A 56 28.93 -25.82 0.20
CA VAL A 56 28.77 -24.63 1.03
C VAL A 56 28.98 -25.03 2.49
N ARG A 57 29.74 -24.23 3.23
CA ARG A 57 30.01 -24.46 4.64
C ARG A 57 28.91 -23.82 5.49
N GLY A 58 28.43 -24.60 6.44
CA GLY A 58 27.35 -24.19 7.33
C GLY A 58 27.78 -23.17 8.38
N GLU A 59 26.84 -22.81 9.25
CA GLU A 59 27.09 -21.97 10.41
C GLU A 59 27.99 -22.69 11.44
N GLY A 60 28.70 -21.90 12.24
CA GLY A 60 29.65 -22.42 13.24
C GLY A 60 31.11 -22.40 12.78
N MET A 61 31.92 -23.24 13.40
CA MET A 61 33.36 -23.31 13.14
C MET A 61 33.64 -24.06 11.84
N THR A 62 34.19 -23.34 10.86
CA THR A 62 34.63 -23.90 9.59
C THR A 62 36.16 -23.88 9.52
N PHE A 63 36.75 -25.04 9.23
CA PHE A 63 38.18 -25.14 8.98
C PHE A 63 38.50 -24.72 7.54
N VAL A 64 39.45 -23.80 7.40
CA VAL A 64 39.99 -23.33 6.12
C VAL A 64 41.51 -23.32 6.20
N MET A 65 42.19 -23.65 5.10
CA MET A 65 43.64 -23.53 5.07
C MET A 65 44.04 -22.05 4.92
N PRO A 66 44.73 -21.43 5.90
CA PRO A 66 45.12 -20.05 5.80
C PRO A 66 46.11 -19.88 4.63
N PHE A 67 46.10 -18.70 3.99
CA PHE A 67 46.84 -18.35 2.77
C PHE A 67 46.40 -19.05 1.47
N VAL A 68 45.85 -20.26 1.56
CA VAL A 68 45.38 -21.03 0.39
C VAL A 68 43.90 -20.81 0.13
N GLN A 69 43.10 -20.81 1.20
CA GLN A 69 41.64 -20.76 1.14
C GLN A 69 41.10 -19.49 1.79
N LYS A 70 40.07 -18.91 1.18
CA LYS A 70 39.33 -17.76 1.69
C LYS A 70 37.86 -18.14 1.85
N ALA A 71 37.31 -17.91 3.03
CA ALA A 71 35.87 -18.06 3.28
C ALA A 71 35.16 -16.74 2.94
N ILE A 72 34.27 -16.78 1.96
CA ILE A 72 33.42 -15.65 1.59
C ILE A 72 32.03 -15.94 2.14
N LYS A 73 31.57 -15.07 3.04
CA LYS A 73 30.31 -15.23 3.75
C LYS A 73 29.17 -14.61 2.96
N TYR A 74 28.04 -15.29 2.97
CA TYR A 74 26.79 -14.84 2.36
C TYR A 74 25.67 -14.94 3.39
N ASP A 75 24.88 -13.89 3.48
CA ASP A 75 23.62 -13.92 4.21
C ASP A 75 22.59 -14.73 3.41
N VAL A 76 22.10 -15.82 4.00
CA VAL A 76 21.07 -16.68 3.40
C VAL A 76 19.69 -16.44 4.00
N LYS A 77 19.57 -15.50 4.94
CA LYS A 77 18.28 -15.06 5.47
C LYS A 77 17.51 -14.30 4.38
N THR A 78 16.20 -14.22 4.60
CA THR A 78 15.32 -13.38 3.78
C THR A 78 15.73 -11.91 3.91
N GLN A 79 16.12 -11.33 2.78
CA GLN A 79 16.48 -9.92 2.63
C GLN A 79 15.32 -9.18 1.95
N THR A 80 15.14 -7.91 2.30
CA THR A 80 14.10 -7.06 1.70
C THR A 80 14.76 -5.94 0.90
N PHE A 81 14.41 -5.81 -0.37
CA PHE A 81 14.79 -4.69 -1.22
C PHE A 81 13.57 -3.77 -1.42
N ASN A 82 13.69 -2.50 -1.00
CA ASN A 82 12.63 -1.51 -1.10
C ASN A 82 12.97 -0.46 -2.17
N VAL A 83 12.12 -0.36 -3.19
CA VAL A 83 12.13 0.69 -4.20
C VAL A 83 11.24 1.82 -3.75
N GLY A 84 11.73 3.07 -3.80
CA GLY A 84 10.91 4.28 -3.68
C GLY A 84 10.60 4.74 -2.26
N THR A 85 11.36 4.29 -1.26
CA THR A 85 11.27 4.86 0.09
C THR A 85 12.08 6.17 0.11
N THR A 86 11.39 7.32 0.19
CA THR A 86 12.03 8.64 0.39
C THR A 86 12.51 8.82 1.83
N ASP A 87 11.95 8.05 2.77
CA ASP A 87 12.24 8.18 4.19
C ASP A 87 13.28 7.15 4.66
N ALA A 88 14.10 7.60 5.60
CA ALA A 88 15.25 6.91 6.16
C ALA A 88 14.89 5.71 7.05
N GLU A 89 13.97 4.84 6.63
CA GLU A 89 13.82 3.51 7.21
C GLU A 89 14.93 2.61 6.66
N GLN A 90 16.14 2.82 7.19
CA GLN A 90 17.22 1.84 7.12
C GLN A 90 16.76 0.62 7.91
N THR A 91 16.00 -0.27 7.27
CA THR A 91 15.77 -1.60 7.81
C THR A 91 17.12 -2.29 7.86
N THR A 92 17.55 -2.70 9.05
CA THR A 92 18.81 -3.41 9.27
C THR A 92 18.83 -4.67 8.38
N GLY A 93 19.61 -4.63 7.30
CA GLY A 93 19.71 -5.72 6.31
C GLY A 93 18.86 -5.56 5.04
N GLY A 94 18.24 -4.39 4.83
CA GLY A 94 17.51 -4.06 3.61
C GLY A 94 18.30 -3.14 2.66
N TYR A 95 17.97 -3.22 1.38
CA TYR A 95 18.54 -2.36 0.33
C TYR A 95 17.49 -1.36 -0.12
N ASN A 96 17.83 -0.07 -0.17
CA ASN A 96 16.90 1.00 -0.55
C ASN A 96 17.37 1.69 -1.84
N GLU A 97 16.44 1.96 -2.75
CA GLU A 97 16.69 2.70 -3.98
C GLU A 97 15.60 3.74 -4.24
N ALA A 98 15.93 4.81 -4.97
CA ALA A 98 14.99 5.83 -5.41
C ALA A 98 13.81 5.22 -6.20
N ALA A 99 12.67 5.91 -6.22
CA ALA A 99 11.49 5.46 -6.92
C ALA A 99 11.80 5.25 -8.42
N ILE A 100 11.34 4.12 -8.96
CA ILE A 100 11.58 3.79 -10.36
C ILE A 100 10.45 4.41 -11.19
N GLU A 101 10.85 5.31 -12.08
CA GLU A 101 9.95 5.87 -13.10
C GLU A 101 9.74 4.84 -14.22
N ALA A 102 8.47 4.56 -14.49
CA ALA A 102 7.99 3.72 -15.56
C ALA A 102 6.91 4.45 -16.35
N ARG A 103 6.79 4.10 -17.63
CA ARG A 103 5.78 4.66 -18.54
C ARG A 103 4.69 3.63 -18.79
N THR A 104 3.44 4.03 -18.65
CA THR A 104 2.27 3.18 -18.88
C THR A 104 1.95 3.04 -20.37
N ALA A 105 1.05 2.14 -20.72
CA ALA A 105 0.61 1.90 -22.11
C ALA A 105 0.02 3.15 -22.78
N ASP A 106 -0.66 3.99 -22.01
CA ASP A 106 -1.23 5.28 -22.43
C ASP A 106 -0.23 6.45 -22.34
N GLY A 107 1.03 6.14 -22.03
CA GLY A 107 2.14 7.06 -22.12
C GLY A 107 2.33 7.99 -20.92
N GLN A 108 1.65 7.73 -19.80
CA GLN A 108 1.82 8.48 -18.56
C GLN A 108 3.03 7.98 -17.77
N THR A 109 3.68 8.88 -17.04
CA THR A 109 4.78 8.53 -16.13
C THR A 109 4.23 8.22 -14.75
N VAL A 110 4.62 7.07 -14.22
CA VAL A 110 4.23 6.58 -12.89
C VAL A 110 5.48 6.17 -12.12
N GLN A 111 5.53 6.57 -10.86
CA GLN A 111 6.53 6.10 -9.89
C GLN A 111 5.94 4.94 -9.10
N VAL A 112 6.56 3.77 -9.20
CA VAL A 112 6.10 2.56 -8.50
C VAL A 112 7.02 2.27 -7.32
N GLU A 113 6.44 2.18 -6.12
CA GLU A 113 7.12 1.76 -4.91
C GLU A 113 6.87 0.26 -4.66
N LEU A 114 7.93 -0.51 -4.48
CA LEU A 114 7.90 -1.97 -4.45
C LEU A 114 8.78 -2.51 -3.32
N SER A 115 8.33 -3.53 -2.60
CA SER A 115 9.15 -4.36 -1.71
C SER A 115 9.34 -5.74 -2.33
N VAL A 116 10.58 -6.17 -2.47
CA VAL A 116 10.94 -7.50 -2.98
C VAL A 116 11.68 -8.24 -1.88
N ARG A 117 11.13 -9.38 -1.46
CA ARG A 117 11.79 -10.27 -0.50
C ARG A 117 12.41 -11.45 -1.22
N PHE A 118 13.70 -11.66 -1.00
CA PHE A 118 14.47 -12.71 -1.65
C PHE A 118 15.52 -13.28 -0.69
N GLN A 119 16.02 -14.46 -1.04
CA GLN A 119 17.16 -15.08 -0.37
C GLN A 119 17.97 -15.94 -1.35
N PRO A 120 19.31 -15.98 -1.24
CA PRO A 120 20.12 -16.91 -2.03
C PRO A 120 19.73 -18.37 -1.76
N MET A 121 19.79 -19.22 -2.79
CA MET A 121 19.57 -20.66 -2.61
C MET A 121 20.80 -21.29 -1.97
N GLU A 122 20.67 -21.80 -0.74
CA GLU A 122 21.78 -22.36 0.04
C GLU A 122 22.54 -23.48 -0.71
N ALA A 123 21.82 -24.34 -1.42
CA ALA A 123 22.40 -25.48 -2.14
C ALA A 123 23.29 -25.07 -3.33
N GLU A 124 23.04 -23.89 -3.91
CA GLU A 124 23.66 -23.44 -5.17
C GLU A 124 24.52 -22.17 -4.98
N LEU A 125 24.81 -21.82 -3.72
CA LEU A 125 25.54 -20.60 -3.38
C LEU A 125 26.96 -20.55 -4.00
N SER A 126 27.61 -21.71 -4.14
CA SER A 126 28.90 -21.80 -4.84
C SER A 126 28.79 -21.35 -6.30
N LYS A 127 27.70 -21.70 -7.00
CA LYS A 127 27.45 -21.28 -8.39
C LYS A 127 27.11 -19.79 -8.48
N LEU A 128 26.28 -19.29 -7.57
CA LEU A 128 26.00 -17.84 -7.46
C LEU A 128 27.31 -17.05 -7.30
N HIS A 129 28.23 -17.52 -6.45
CA HIS A 129 29.52 -16.87 -6.25
C HIS A 129 30.41 -16.94 -7.51
N GLN A 130 30.44 -18.07 -8.22
CA GLN A 130 31.21 -18.22 -9.44
C GLN A 130 30.71 -17.34 -10.59
N GLU A 131 29.39 -17.31 -10.82
CA GLU A 131 28.79 -16.64 -11.97
C GLU A 131 28.60 -15.13 -11.75
N VAL A 132 28.24 -14.71 -10.53
CA VAL A 132 27.86 -13.32 -10.24
C VAL A 132 28.82 -12.66 -9.23
N GLY A 133 29.15 -13.41 -8.18
CA GLY A 133 29.99 -12.96 -7.06
C GLY A 133 29.19 -12.36 -5.90
N PRO A 134 29.88 -11.69 -4.95
CA PRO A 134 29.26 -11.18 -3.72
C PRO A 134 28.32 -10.00 -3.95
N SER A 135 28.52 -9.21 -5.01
CA SER A 135 27.70 -8.04 -5.35
C SER A 135 26.45 -8.37 -6.18
N TYR A 136 25.88 -9.57 -5.99
CA TYR A 136 24.76 -10.06 -6.80
C TYR A 136 23.51 -9.16 -6.73
N VAL A 137 23.31 -8.47 -5.61
CA VAL A 137 22.19 -7.54 -5.45
C VAL A 137 22.28 -6.37 -6.44
N TYR A 138 23.44 -5.72 -6.51
CA TYR A 138 23.65 -4.59 -7.43
C TYR A 138 23.79 -5.01 -8.89
N LYS A 139 24.36 -6.19 -9.15
CA LYS A 139 24.60 -6.67 -10.51
C LYS A 139 23.36 -7.28 -11.17
N ILE A 140 22.51 -7.95 -10.40
CA ILE A 140 21.39 -8.74 -10.92
C ILE A 140 20.05 -8.25 -10.36
N ILE A 141 19.88 -8.27 -9.03
CA ILE A 141 18.58 -8.02 -8.39
C ILE A 141 18.03 -6.65 -8.77
N ILE A 142 18.83 -5.59 -8.60
CA ILE A 142 18.40 -4.21 -8.89
C ILE A 142 18.05 -4.02 -10.37
N PRO A 143 18.93 -4.36 -11.34
CA PRO A 143 18.61 -4.24 -12.75
C PRO A 143 17.38 -5.05 -13.19
N GLU A 144 17.23 -6.27 -12.70
CA GLU A 144 16.10 -7.15 -13.04
C GLU A 144 14.79 -6.59 -12.49
N ILE A 145 14.75 -6.14 -11.23
CA ILE A 145 13.57 -5.46 -10.66
C ILE A 145 13.18 -4.26 -11.51
N ARG A 146 14.15 -3.41 -11.85
CA ARG A 146 13.91 -2.22 -12.65
C ARG A 146 13.40 -2.53 -14.05
N SER A 147 13.96 -3.57 -14.68
CA SER A 147 13.54 -4.05 -15.99
C SER A 147 12.11 -4.59 -15.96
N VAL A 148 11.78 -5.45 -14.99
CA VAL A 148 10.44 -6.05 -14.84
C VAL A 148 9.40 -4.99 -14.53
N ILE A 149 9.68 -4.04 -13.62
CA ILE A 149 8.74 -2.94 -13.32
C ILE A 149 8.39 -2.20 -14.60
N ARG A 150 9.38 -1.77 -15.38
CA ARG A 150 9.14 -1.02 -16.63
C ARG A 150 8.41 -1.85 -17.68
N THR A 151 8.76 -3.12 -17.81
CA THR A 151 8.15 -4.01 -18.79
C THR A 151 6.69 -4.28 -18.45
N VAL A 152 6.38 -4.60 -17.19
CA VAL A 152 5.01 -4.93 -16.78
C VAL A 152 4.14 -3.67 -16.77
N VAL A 153 4.60 -2.56 -16.20
CA VAL A 153 3.81 -1.31 -16.14
C VAL A 153 3.47 -0.79 -17.54
N ALA A 154 4.36 -0.96 -18.53
CA ALA A 154 4.12 -0.56 -19.90
C ALA A 154 2.98 -1.32 -20.60
N LEU A 155 2.53 -2.46 -20.06
CA LEU A 155 1.40 -3.22 -20.60
C LEU A 155 0.04 -2.71 -20.11
N TYR A 156 0.01 -1.89 -19.06
CA TYR A 156 -1.21 -1.44 -18.42
C TYR A 156 -1.41 0.06 -18.57
N ASN A 157 -2.68 0.48 -18.63
CA ASN A 157 -3.04 1.90 -18.57
C ASN A 157 -2.88 2.42 -17.14
N VAL A 158 -2.69 3.74 -17.01
CA VAL A 158 -2.49 4.40 -15.71
C VAL A 158 -3.58 4.09 -14.66
N MET A 159 -4.84 4.01 -15.07
CA MET A 159 -5.98 3.71 -14.18
C MET A 159 -5.99 2.26 -13.67
N ASP A 160 -5.50 1.33 -14.49
CA ASP A 160 -5.41 -0.09 -14.15
C ASP A 160 -4.29 -0.33 -13.13
N VAL A 161 -3.17 0.41 -13.28
CA VAL A 161 -2.05 0.42 -12.33
C VAL A 161 -2.48 0.95 -10.97
N TYR A 162 -3.35 1.97 -10.95
CA TYR A 162 -3.86 2.57 -9.72
C TYR A 162 -4.82 1.65 -8.94
N SER A 163 -5.72 0.94 -9.63
CA SER A 163 -6.92 0.38 -8.98
C SER A 163 -7.20 -1.08 -9.33
N SER A 164 -7.92 -1.32 -10.43
CA SER A 164 -8.60 -2.56 -10.78
C SER A 164 -7.66 -3.75 -10.96
N LYS A 165 -6.45 -3.53 -11.48
CA LYS A 165 -5.52 -4.61 -11.88
C LYS A 165 -4.25 -4.67 -11.06
N ARG A 166 -4.16 -3.96 -9.93
CA ARG A 166 -2.95 -3.96 -9.08
C ARG A 166 -2.50 -5.37 -8.65
N LEU A 167 -3.45 -6.24 -8.28
CA LEU A 167 -3.14 -7.61 -7.88
C LEU A 167 -2.63 -8.46 -9.06
N GLU A 168 -3.18 -8.24 -10.25
CA GLU A 168 -2.75 -8.91 -11.48
C GLU A 168 -1.33 -8.49 -11.85
N ILE A 169 -1.06 -7.18 -11.82
CA ILE A 169 0.27 -6.59 -12.04
C ILE A 169 1.28 -7.18 -11.05
N GLN A 170 0.94 -7.24 -9.76
CA GLN A 170 1.83 -7.82 -8.75
C GLN A 170 2.13 -9.30 -9.04
N LYS A 171 1.12 -10.09 -9.42
CA LYS A 171 1.29 -11.51 -9.77
C LYS A 171 2.16 -11.68 -11.01
N GLN A 172 2.01 -10.81 -12.01
CA GLN A 172 2.83 -10.84 -13.22
C GLN A 172 4.28 -10.44 -12.92
N MET A 173 4.49 -9.44 -12.06
CA MET A 173 5.83 -9.06 -11.58
C MET A 173 6.47 -10.21 -10.79
N ASP A 174 5.75 -10.87 -9.87
CA ASP A 174 6.26 -12.04 -9.13
C ASP A 174 6.69 -13.15 -10.09
N THR A 175 5.84 -13.51 -11.05
CA THR A 175 6.13 -14.58 -12.02
C THR A 175 7.38 -14.26 -12.85
N SER A 176 7.50 -13.03 -13.31
CA SER A 176 8.64 -12.57 -14.13
C SER A 176 9.92 -12.55 -13.31
N LEU A 177 9.89 -11.96 -12.10
CA LEU A 177 11.06 -11.90 -11.21
C LEU A 177 11.48 -13.28 -10.73
N ARG A 178 10.53 -14.16 -10.40
CA ARG A 178 10.80 -15.54 -9.98
C ARG A 178 11.54 -16.30 -11.07
N THR A 179 11.15 -16.09 -12.32
CA THR A 179 11.81 -16.70 -13.48
C THR A 179 13.22 -16.13 -13.68
N SER A 180 13.41 -14.82 -13.59
CA SER A 180 14.72 -14.18 -13.71
C SER A 180 15.67 -14.58 -12.57
N PHE A 181 15.22 -14.51 -11.31
CA PHE A 181 16.05 -14.78 -10.14
C PHE A 181 16.46 -16.25 -10.03
N LYS A 182 15.58 -17.17 -10.46
CA LYS A 182 15.89 -18.60 -10.48
C LYS A 182 17.07 -18.94 -11.40
N LYS A 183 17.29 -18.19 -12.48
CA LYS A 183 18.46 -18.37 -13.38
C LYS A 183 19.78 -18.11 -12.67
N TYR A 184 19.76 -17.25 -11.66
CA TYR A 184 20.94 -16.87 -10.87
C TYR A 184 20.91 -17.48 -9.47
N TYR A 185 20.17 -18.58 -9.26
CA TYR A 185 20.14 -19.31 -7.98
C TYR A 185 19.65 -18.46 -6.79
N ILE A 186 18.73 -17.53 -7.05
CA ILE A 186 18.11 -16.70 -6.01
C ILE A 186 16.64 -17.08 -5.89
N HIS A 187 16.20 -17.34 -4.67
CA HIS A 187 14.81 -17.61 -4.36
C HIS A 187 14.06 -16.31 -4.12
N LEU A 188 12.99 -16.09 -4.88
CA LEU A 188 12.04 -15.01 -4.63
C LEU A 188 10.99 -15.50 -3.63
N ASN A 189 10.88 -14.84 -2.49
CA ASN A 189 9.86 -15.13 -1.49
C ASN A 189 8.54 -14.47 -1.92
N GLU A 190 8.56 -13.15 -2.09
CA GLU A 190 7.38 -12.37 -2.46
C GLU A 190 7.73 -11.00 -3.05
N VAL A 191 6.76 -10.45 -3.78
CA VAL A 191 6.80 -9.11 -4.36
C VAL A 191 5.55 -8.38 -3.94
N LEU A 192 5.72 -7.21 -3.33
CA LEU A 192 4.64 -6.39 -2.82
C LEU A 192 4.73 -4.99 -3.42
N ILE A 193 3.70 -4.58 -4.16
CA ILE A 193 3.57 -3.18 -4.56
C ILE A 193 3.13 -2.41 -3.31
N ARG A 194 3.89 -1.41 -2.86
CA ARG A 194 3.52 -0.59 -1.69
C ARG A 194 2.62 0.57 -2.11
N ASN A 195 3.07 1.36 -3.09
CA ASN A 195 2.39 2.55 -3.56
C ASN A 195 2.66 2.83 -5.04
N THR A 196 1.82 3.64 -5.67
CA THR A 196 1.97 4.15 -7.04
C THR A 196 1.71 5.64 -7.03
N ARG A 197 2.72 6.46 -7.31
CA ARG A 197 2.62 7.91 -7.37
C ARG A 197 2.57 8.38 -8.83
N PHE A 198 1.71 9.34 -9.10
CA PHE A 198 1.57 9.99 -10.41
C PHE A 198 2.16 11.40 -10.37
N SER A 199 2.30 12.04 -11.53
CA SER A 199 2.56 13.48 -11.56
C SER A 199 1.41 14.22 -10.87
N GLU A 200 1.74 15.31 -10.17
CA GLU A 200 0.73 16.12 -9.48
C GLU A 200 -0.35 16.66 -10.44
N GLU A 201 0.05 17.00 -11.68
CA GLU A 201 -0.86 17.46 -12.72
C GLU A 201 -1.89 16.39 -13.09
N PHE A 202 -1.45 15.14 -13.24
CA PHE A 202 -2.34 14.03 -13.56
C PHE A 202 -3.28 13.70 -12.41
N GLN A 203 -2.79 13.74 -11.18
CA GLN A 203 -3.61 13.53 -9.99
C GLN A 203 -4.71 14.59 -9.87
N LYS A 204 -4.37 15.87 -10.06
CA LYS A 204 -5.35 16.97 -10.11
C LYS A 204 -6.38 16.78 -11.22
N ALA A 205 -5.97 16.31 -12.39
CA ALA A 205 -6.87 16.05 -13.51
C ALA A 205 -7.86 14.90 -13.22
N ILE A 206 -7.41 13.83 -12.56
CA ILE A 206 -8.28 12.73 -12.12
C ILE A 206 -9.30 13.25 -11.09
N GLU A 207 -8.83 13.97 -10.08
CA GLU A 207 -9.70 14.52 -9.03
C GLU A 207 -10.76 15.44 -9.64
N ALA A 208 -10.36 16.34 -10.55
CA ALA A 208 -11.28 17.21 -11.26
C ALA A 208 -12.32 16.43 -12.09
N LYS A 209 -11.89 15.36 -12.78
CA LYS A 209 -12.79 14.49 -13.55
C LYS A 209 -13.78 13.76 -12.64
N GLN A 210 -13.34 13.28 -11.48
CA GLN A 210 -14.19 12.60 -10.51
C GLN A 210 -15.24 13.54 -9.93
N VAL A 211 -14.85 14.78 -9.58
CA VAL A 211 -15.78 15.82 -9.13
C VAL A 211 -16.82 16.12 -10.22
N ALA A 212 -16.40 16.33 -11.47
CA ALA A 212 -17.30 16.60 -12.57
C ALA A 212 -18.31 15.45 -12.82
N LEU A 213 -17.86 14.19 -12.72
CA LEU A 213 -18.74 13.02 -12.84
C LEU A 213 -19.75 12.95 -11.69
N GLN A 214 -19.32 13.24 -10.47
CA GLN A 214 -20.19 13.28 -9.30
C GLN A 214 -21.23 14.39 -9.39
N ASP A 215 -20.83 15.57 -9.88
CA ASP A 215 -21.74 16.70 -10.10
C ASP A 215 -22.76 16.40 -11.20
N ALA A 216 -22.34 15.77 -12.30
CA ALA A 216 -23.24 15.32 -13.36
C ALA A 216 -24.26 14.29 -12.83
N GLN A 217 -23.80 13.32 -12.03
CA GLN A 217 -24.69 12.33 -11.41
C GLN A 217 -25.67 12.98 -10.43
N ARG A 218 -25.20 13.95 -9.62
CA ARG A 218 -26.06 14.73 -8.72
C ARG A 218 -27.12 15.51 -9.48
N MET A 219 -26.75 16.16 -10.58
CA MET A 219 -27.69 16.91 -11.41
C MET A 219 -28.76 15.99 -12.01
N GLN A 220 -28.39 14.78 -12.45
CA GLN A 220 -29.36 13.79 -12.91
C GLN A 220 -30.36 13.41 -11.82
N TYR A 221 -29.92 13.20 -10.58
CA TYR A 221 -30.82 12.95 -9.46
C TYR A 221 -31.73 14.15 -9.15
N VAL A 222 -31.22 15.39 -9.23
CA VAL A 222 -32.04 16.60 -9.06
C VAL A 222 -33.10 16.68 -10.15
N LEU A 223 -32.74 16.49 -11.42
CA LEU A 223 -33.71 16.49 -12.53
C LEU A 223 -34.75 15.38 -12.38
N GLN A 224 -34.36 14.19 -11.91
CA GLN A 224 -35.31 13.11 -11.62
C GLN A 224 -36.26 13.48 -10.48
N LYS A 225 -35.74 14.08 -9.40
CA LYS A 225 -36.56 14.57 -8.28
C LYS A 225 -37.54 15.64 -8.74
N GLU A 226 -37.11 16.62 -9.53
CA GLU A 226 -37.98 17.68 -10.05
C GLU A 226 -39.07 17.13 -10.98
N LYS A 227 -38.76 16.11 -11.79
CA LYS A 227 -39.77 15.40 -12.60
C LYS A 227 -40.81 14.70 -11.74
N GLN A 228 -40.38 14.03 -10.66
CA GLN A 228 -41.30 13.37 -9.72
C GLN A 228 -42.14 14.39 -8.94
N GLU A 229 -41.56 15.50 -8.50
CA GLU A 229 -42.27 16.61 -7.85
C GLU A 229 -43.32 17.22 -8.78
N LYS A 230 -42.98 17.46 -10.05
CA LYS A 230 -43.93 17.94 -11.05
C LYS A 230 -45.09 16.96 -11.24
N ALA A 231 -44.80 15.67 -11.36
CA ALA A 231 -45.84 14.65 -11.47
C ALA A 231 -46.73 14.62 -10.22
N ARG A 232 -46.16 14.72 -9.02
CA ARG A 232 -46.92 14.80 -7.76
C ARG A 232 -47.88 15.99 -7.78
N LYS A 233 -47.40 17.18 -8.15
CA LYS A 233 -48.23 18.40 -8.20
C LYS A 233 -49.38 18.30 -9.19
N ILE A 234 -49.17 17.66 -10.35
CA ILE A 234 -50.24 17.44 -11.33
C ILE A 234 -51.29 16.48 -10.76
N ILE A 235 -50.87 15.34 -10.19
CA ILE A 235 -51.78 14.36 -9.58
C ILE A 235 -52.54 14.98 -8.41
N GLU A 236 -51.88 15.81 -7.61
CA GLU A 236 -52.49 16.54 -6.48
C GLU A 236 -53.55 17.54 -6.98
N ALA A 237 -53.24 18.34 -8.01
CA ALA A 237 -54.19 19.27 -8.61
C ALA A 237 -55.38 18.57 -9.28
N GLU A 238 -55.15 17.46 -9.98
CA GLU A 238 -56.22 16.63 -10.57
C GLU A 238 -57.10 16.00 -9.47
N GLY A 239 -56.49 15.51 -8.39
CA GLY A 239 -57.20 14.99 -7.23
C GLY A 239 -58.05 16.04 -6.54
N GLU A 240 -57.53 17.28 -6.40
CA GLU A 240 -58.27 18.39 -5.82
C GLU A 240 -59.40 18.86 -6.73
N ALA A 241 -59.17 19.00 -8.04
CA ALA A 241 -60.21 19.34 -9.01
C ALA A 241 -61.35 18.32 -8.99
N LYS A 242 -61.02 17.02 -9.00
CA LYS A 242 -62.01 15.94 -8.92
C LYS A 242 -62.75 15.92 -7.57
N SER A 243 -62.05 16.21 -6.48
CA SER A 243 -62.64 16.35 -5.14
C SER A 243 -63.63 17.53 -5.09
N MET A 244 -63.25 18.68 -5.65
CA MET A 244 -64.13 19.86 -5.75
C MET A 244 -65.35 19.59 -6.63
N GLU A 245 -65.21 18.90 -7.75
CA GLU A 245 -66.32 18.51 -8.62
C GLU A 245 -67.30 17.59 -7.88
N ILE A 246 -66.80 16.53 -7.24
CA ILE A 246 -67.64 15.61 -6.45
C ILE A 246 -68.35 16.35 -5.31
N ARG A 247 -67.63 17.22 -4.58
CA ARG A 247 -68.22 18.07 -3.54
C ARG A 247 -69.28 19.01 -4.11
N GLY A 248 -69.00 19.65 -5.25
CA GLY A 248 -69.93 20.53 -5.95
C GLY A 248 -71.23 19.82 -6.32
N HIS A 249 -71.13 18.60 -6.88
CA HIS A 249 -72.30 17.76 -7.16
C HIS A 249 -73.07 17.38 -5.88
N ALA A 250 -72.38 17.00 -4.81
CA ALA A 250 -73.02 16.67 -3.53
C ALA A 250 -73.73 17.88 -2.91
N LEU A 251 -73.15 19.08 -2.98
CA LEU A 251 -73.73 20.33 -2.48
C LEU A 251 -74.93 20.78 -3.32
N ALA A 252 -74.86 20.65 -4.65
CA ALA A 252 -75.97 20.96 -5.55
C ALA A 252 -77.18 20.03 -5.31
N ALA A 253 -76.93 18.75 -5.03
CA ALA A 253 -77.98 17.79 -4.68
C ALA A 253 -78.62 18.07 -3.31
N ASN A 254 -77.91 18.74 -2.39
CA ASN A 254 -78.39 18.95 -1.02
C ASN A 254 -77.99 20.33 -0.45
N PRO A 255 -78.77 21.40 -0.72
CA PRO A 255 -78.42 22.78 -0.34
C PRO A 255 -78.26 23.03 1.16
N ARG A 256 -78.87 22.20 2.02
CA ARG A 256 -78.73 22.27 3.49
C ARG A 256 -77.35 21.84 3.99
N LEU A 257 -76.54 21.16 3.17
CA LEU A 257 -75.20 20.70 3.54
C LEU A 257 -74.21 21.87 3.71
N ILE A 258 -74.39 22.97 2.99
CA ILE A 258 -73.59 24.21 3.15
C ILE A 258 -73.75 24.77 4.57
N GLN A 259 -74.97 24.75 5.10
CA GLN A 259 -75.25 25.22 6.47
C GLN A 259 -74.58 24.33 7.51
N TYR A 260 -74.54 23.00 7.27
CA TYR A 260 -73.87 22.05 8.16
C TYR A 260 -72.34 22.20 8.16
N GLU A 261 -71.69 22.32 7.00
CA GLU A 261 -70.24 22.58 6.92
C GLU A 261 -69.86 23.92 7.56
N TYR A 262 -70.70 24.94 7.41
CA TYR A 262 -70.48 26.25 8.03
C TYR A 262 -70.49 26.14 9.56
N VAL A 263 -71.46 25.42 10.15
CA VAL A 263 -71.53 25.20 11.60
C VAL A 263 -70.31 24.42 12.11
N GLN A 264 -69.78 23.46 11.35
CA GLN A 264 -68.60 22.70 11.75
C GLN A 264 -67.28 23.49 11.67
N LYS A 265 -67.14 24.42 10.72
CA LYS A 265 -65.92 25.24 10.57
C LYS A 265 -65.89 26.47 11.50
N LEU A 266 -66.97 26.77 12.21
CA LEU A 266 -66.96 27.80 13.25
C LEU A 266 -66.10 27.34 14.44
N THR A 267 -65.15 28.18 14.85
CA THR A 267 -64.36 27.98 16.08
C THR A 267 -65.29 27.77 17.28
N PRO A 268 -65.02 26.82 18.21
CA PRO A 268 -65.89 26.59 19.36
C PRO A 268 -66.06 27.88 20.18
N GLY A 269 -67.26 28.48 20.17
CA GLY A 269 -67.59 29.67 20.98
C GLY A 269 -68.24 30.86 20.26
N VAL A 270 -68.34 30.87 18.93
CA VAL A 270 -69.01 31.97 18.20
C VAL A 270 -70.53 31.74 18.12
N LYS A 271 -71.32 32.59 18.79
CA LYS A 271 -72.79 32.60 18.68
C LYS A 271 -73.22 33.45 17.48
N ALA A 272 -73.67 32.81 16.40
CA ALA A 272 -74.19 33.48 15.21
C ALA A 272 -75.69 33.21 15.02
N VAL A 273 -76.45 34.21 14.56
CA VAL A 273 -77.87 34.09 14.18
C VAL A 273 -77.96 34.20 12.66
N ILE A 274 -78.60 33.24 12.01
CA ILE A 274 -78.79 33.21 10.55
C ILE A 274 -80.18 33.79 10.26
N THR A 275 -80.25 34.88 9.48
CA THR A 275 -81.50 35.48 9.00
C THR A 275 -81.68 35.22 7.49
N ASP A 276 -82.92 35.14 7.03
CA ASP A 276 -83.35 34.62 5.71
C ASP A 276 -82.93 35.50 4.50
N GLN A 277 -82.41 36.71 4.74
CA GLN A 277 -81.85 37.55 3.69
C GLN A 277 -80.33 37.40 3.68
N LYS A 278 -79.74 37.18 2.48
CA LYS A 278 -78.33 36.87 2.14
C LYS A 278 -77.26 37.87 2.65
N THR A 279 -77.34 38.35 3.88
CA THR A 279 -76.38 39.27 4.49
C THR A 279 -75.95 38.71 5.84
N ILE A 280 -74.64 38.52 6.01
CA ILE A 280 -74.04 38.02 7.25
C ILE A 280 -73.49 39.22 8.02
N MET A 281 -73.97 39.45 9.24
CA MET A 281 -73.41 40.45 10.15
C MET A 281 -72.60 39.76 11.25
N ASN A 282 -71.32 40.10 11.35
CA ASN A 282 -70.46 39.66 12.45
C ASN A 282 -70.65 40.62 13.64
N PHE A 283 -71.11 40.08 14.78
CA PHE A 283 -71.37 40.86 16.00
C PHE A 283 -70.25 40.79 17.03
N SER A 284 -69.08 40.24 16.67
CA SER A 284 -67.95 40.12 17.61
C SER A 284 -67.48 41.47 18.18
N SER A 285 -67.76 42.59 17.50
CA SER A 285 -67.39 43.93 17.95
C SER A 285 -68.50 44.71 18.70
N LEU A 286 -69.72 44.18 18.83
CA LEU A 286 -70.80 44.88 19.55
C LEU A 286 -70.81 44.62 21.07
N PHE A 287 -70.14 43.55 21.51
CA PHE A 287 -70.12 43.15 22.92
C PHE A 287 -68.80 43.43 23.62
N ASP A 288 -67.83 44.00 22.92
CA ASP A 288 -66.56 44.43 23.50
C ASP A 288 -66.64 45.89 23.99
N SER A 289 -67.67 46.21 24.78
CA SER A 289 -67.73 47.46 25.53
C SER A 289 -67.11 47.23 26.91
N LYS A 290 -65.77 47.32 26.99
CA LYS A 290 -65.16 47.87 28.19
C LYS A 290 -65.47 49.37 28.22
N ALA A 291 -66.57 49.73 28.88
CA ALA A 291 -66.74 51.06 29.46
C ALA A 291 -65.86 51.14 30.74
N PRO A 292 -65.47 52.36 31.18
CA PRO A 292 -64.18 52.70 31.78
C PRO A 292 -63.79 51.94 33.06
#